data_AF-A0A3D4SZ23-F1
#
_entry.id   AF-A0A3D4SZ23-F1
#
_cell.length_a   1.000
_cell.length_b   1.000
_cell.length_c   1.000
_cell.angle_alpha   90.00
_cell.angle_beta   90.00
_cell.angle_gamma   90.00
#
_symmetry.space_group_name_H-M   'P 1'
#
loop_
_entity.id
_entity.type
_entity.pdbx_description
1 polymer ?
#
loop_
_entity_poly.entity_id
_entity_poly.type
_entity_poly.pdbx_seq_one_letter_code
_entity_poly.pdbx_strand_id
1 'polypeptide(L)'
;MTVPDRQPADVLAEVDDWPVDTVAATVVRPDGTTVGHGDTSTVFALASVSKLITAYTVLCAVAEGCFELDDTVADVAVETGHDVDGPQDATVRELLAHASGVGFRGRTRERDACTRRIYSSAGFEILADLVSATVGEVDLDFAGYARATV
;
A
#
# COMPACT_ATOMS: atom_id res chain seq x y z
N MET A 1 -8.76 -18.42 35.13
CA MET A 1 -7.39 -18.66 34.65
C MET A 1 -6.81 -17.29 34.33
N THR A 2 -5.99 -16.75 35.21
CA THR A 2 -5.39 -15.42 35.03
C THR A 2 -4.23 -15.57 34.05
N VAL A 3 -4.25 -14.85 32.94
CA VAL A 3 -3.08 -14.76 32.06
C VAL A 3 -1.97 -14.10 32.89
N PRO A 4 -0.79 -14.71 33.04
CA PRO A 4 0.30 -14.07 33.77
C PRO A 4 0.66 -12.75 33.09
N ASP A 5 0.94 -11.74 33.91
CA ASP A 5 1.36 -10.41 33.45
C ASP A 5 2.77 -10.53 32.86
N ARG A 6 2.86 -10.85 31.57
CA ARG A 6 4.13 -10.96 30.84
C ARG A 6 4.58 -9.56 30.46
N GLN A 7 5.84 -9.25 30.76
CA GLN A 7 6.40 -7.97 30.32
C GLN A 7 6.50 -7.98 28.78
N PRO A 8 6.28 -6.84 28.10
CA PRO A 8 6.39 -6.77 26.64
C PRO A 8 7.71 -7.32 26.09
N ALA A 9 8.82 -7.13 26.83
CA ALA A 9 10.13 -7.68 26.45
C ALA A 9 10.12 -9.21 26.39
N ASP A 10 9.49 -9.88 27.36
CA ASP A 10 9.41 -11.35 27.41
C ASP A 10 8.59 -11.90 26.24
N VAL A 11 7.52 -11.19 25.84
CA VAL A 11 6.68 -11.57 24.70
C VAL A 11 7.43 -11.35 23.39
N LEU A 12 8.16 -10.24 23.26
CA LEU A 12 8.91 -9.96 22.03
C LEU A 12 10.07 -10.93 21.83
N ALA A 13 10.69 -11.45 22.89
CA ALA A 13 11.75 -12.45 22.79
C ALA A 13 11.31 -13.77 22.13
N GLU A 14 10.01 -14.08 22.09
CA GLU A 14 9.49 -15.29 21.43
C GLU A 14 9.76 -15.32 19.91
N VAL A 15 10.09 -14.17 19.29
CA VAL A 15 10.42 -14.11 17.86
C VAL A 15 11.81 -14.69 17.54
N ASP A 16 12.68 -14.90 18.55
CA ASP A 16 13.99 -15.52 18.37
C ASP A 16 13.91 -16.99 17.93
N ASP A 17 12.79 -17.66 18.22
CA ASP A 17 12.55 -19.05 17.83
C ASP A 17 12.13 -19.19 16.35
N TRP A 18 11.94 -18.07 15.64
CA TRP A 18 11.55 -18.11 14.23
C TRP A 18 12.74 -18.55 13.36
N PRO A 19 12.51 -19.39 12.33
CA PRO A 19 13.58 -19.92 11.49
C PRO A 19 14.03 -18.89 10.44
N VAL A 20 14.58 -17.76 10.88
CA VAL A 20 15.06 -16.65 10.05
C VAL A 20 16.40 -16.11 10.55
N ASP A 21 17.20 -15.55 9.63
CA ASP A 21 18.53 -15.02 9.98
C ASP A 21 18.47 -13.69 10.76
N THR A 22 17.41 -12.91 10.57
CA THR A 22 17.27 -11.60 11.21
C THR A 22 15.80 -11.33 11.52
N VAL A 23 15.55 -10.90 12.75
CA VAL A 23 14.22 -10.56 13.25
C VAL A 23 14.32 -9.32 14.13
N ALA A 24 13.30 -8.47 14.04
CA ALA A 24 13.12 -7.33 14.91
C ALA A 24 11.62 -7.15 15.18
N ALA A 25 11.29 -6.76 16.41
CA ALA A 25 9.91 -6.49 16.81
C ALA A 25 9.87 -5.29 17.75
N THR A 26 8.78 -4.51 17.70
CA THR A 26 8.64 -3.32 18.56
C THR A 26 7.18 -3.12 18.95
N VAL A 27 6.95 -2.79 20.22
CA VAL A 27 5.66 -2.32 20.72
C VAL A 27 5.76 -0.81 20.96
N VAL A 28 4.84 -0.04 20.38
CA VAL A 28 4.66 1.39 20.66
C VAL A 28 3.53 1.53 21.68
N ARG A 29 3.80 2.19 22.80
CA ARG A 29 2.82 2.45 23.86
C ARG A 29 2.03 3.74 23.59
N PRO A 30 0.87 3.93 24.25
CA PRO A 30 0.07 5.15 24.11
C PRO A 30 0.80 6.44 24.49
N ASP A 31 1.80 6.36 25.37
CA ASP A 31 2.65 7.49 25.77
C ASP A 31 3.80 7.76 24.79
N GLY A 32 3.87 7.03 23.67
CA GLY A 32 4.91 7.14 22.66
C GLY A 32 6.20 6.37 23.00
N THR A 33 6.31 5.77 24.18
CA THR A 33 7.49 4.95 24.51
C THR A 33 7.48 3.65 23.73
N THR A 34 8.66 3.13 23.41
CA THR A 34 8.81 1.88 22.68
C THR A 34 9.51 0.81 23.51
N VAL A 35 9.17 -0.46 23.26
CA VAL A 35 9.97 -1.61 23.66
C VAL A 35 10.32 -2.37 22.40
N GLY A 36 11.61 -2.51 22.11
CA GLY A 36 12.13 -3.23 20.97
C GLY A 36 12.80 -4.55 21.36
N HIS A 37 12.87 -5.46 20.40
CA HIS A 37 13.64 -6.69 20.44
C HIS A 37 14.32 -6.90 19.08
N GLY A 38 15.55 -7.42 19.08
CA GLY A 38 16.40 -7.51 17.89
C GLY A 38 17.00 -6.17 17.44
N ASP A 39 17.66 -6.15 16.28
CA ASP A 39 18.18 -4.92 15.67
C ASP A 39 17.07 -4.16 14.93
N THR A 40 16.46 -3.20 15.62
CA THR A 40 15.39 -2.35 15.06
C THR A 40 15.90 -1.33 14.03
N SER A 41 17.20 -1.25 13.76
CA SER A 41 17.77 -0.38 12.72
C SER A 41 17.94 -1.08 11.36
N THR A 42 17.77 -2.41 11.32
CA THR A 42 17.82 -3.18 10.08
C THR A 42 16.68 -2.76 9.14
N VAL A 43 17.00 -2.59 7.84
CA VAL A 43 16.03 -2.28 6.79
C VAL A 43 15.43 -3.56 6.24
N PHE A 44 14.10 -3.70 6.33
CA PHE A 44 13.35 -4.85 5.82
C PHE A 44 12.52 -4.47 4.59
N ALA A 45 12.36 -5.41 3.65
CA ALA A 45 11.40 -5.25 2.57
C ALA A 45 9.97 -5.35 3.13
N LEU A 46 9.20 -4.28 3.02
CA LEU A 46 7.85 -4.19 3.58
C LEU A 46 6.83 -5.13 2.92
N ALA A 47 7.13 -5.65 1.73
CA ALA A 47 6.21 -6.43 0.91
C ALA A 47 4.84 -5.74 0.86
N SER A 48 3.75 -6.46 1.17
CA SER A 48 2.40 -5.88 1.09
C SER A 48 2.06 -4.84 2.16
N VAL A 49 2.89 -4.61 3.18
CA VAL A 49 2.70 -3.48 4.10
C VAL A 49 2.85 -2.15 3.35
N SER A 50 3.60 -2.13 2.23
CA SER A 50 3.72 -0.95 1.37
C SER A 50 2.38 -0.44 0.83
N LYS A 51 1.36 -1.30 0.73
CA LYS A 51 0.02 -0.92 0.27
C LYS A 51 -0.60 0.17 1.14
N LEU A 52 -0.28 0.23 2.44
CA LEU A 52 -0.78 1.30 3.31
C LEU A 52 -0.18 2.65 2.92
N ILE A 53 1.10 2.68 2.59
CA ILE A 53 1.79 3.88 2.10
C ILE A 53 1.19 4.29 0.76
N THR A 54 1.10 3.35 -0.20
CA THR A 54 0.51 3.63 -1.52
C THR A 54 -0.94 4.11 -1.43
N ALA A 55 -1.78 3.50 -0.59
CA ALA A 55 -3.16 3.94 -0.41
C ALA A 55 -3.22 5.37 0.13
N TYR A 56 -2.37 5.70 1.12
CA TYR A 56 -2.34 7.06 1.66
C TYR A 56 -1.84 8.08 0.63
N THR A 57 -0.78 7.75 -0.12
CA THR A 57 -0.28 8.58 -1.23
C THR A 57 -1.35 8.84 -2.29
N VAL A 58 -2.12 7.81 -2.68
CA VAL A 58 -3.25 7.96 -3.61
C VAL A 58 -4.33 8.88 -3.03
N LEU A 59 -4.64 8.76 -1.74
CA LEU A 59 -5.61 9.64 -1.09
C LEU A 59 -5.12 11.09 -0.99
N CYS A 60 -3.81 11.33 -0.85
CA CYS A 60 -3.22 12.66 -0.97
C CYS A 60 -3.41 13.22 -2.39
N ALA A 61 -3.12 12.43 -3.43
CA ALA A 61 -3.35 12.82 -4.82
C ALA A 61 -4.83 13.18 -5.08
N VAL A 62 -5.76 12.38 -4.53
CA VAL A 62 -7.19 12.71 -4.57
C VAL A 62 -7.51 14.03 -3.88
N ALA A 63 -6.96 14.25 -2.68
CA ALA A 63 -7.21 15.48 -1.91
C ALA A 63 -6.63 16.73 -2.59
N GLU A 64 -5.55 16.57 -3.35
CA GLU A 64 -4.90 17.63 -4.15
C GLU A 64 -5.57 17.85 -5.51
N GLY A 65 -6.54 17.01 -5.89
CA GLY A 65 -7.28 17.14 -7.14
C GLY A 65 -6.56 16.59 -8.36
N CYS A 66 -5.59 15.69 -8.18
CA CYS A 66 -4.95 14.97 -9.27
C CYS A 66 -5.94 14.11 -10.07
N PHE A 67 -6.87 13.46 -9.35
CA PHE A 67 -7.99 12.69 -9.88
C PHE A 67 -8.99 12.42 -8.74
N GLU A 68 -10.20 11.98 -9.05
CA GLU A 68 -11.22 11.60 -8.08
C GLU A 68 -11.22 10.09 -7.80
N LEU A 69 -11.86 9.68 -6.69
CA LEU A 69 -12.02 8.26 -6.36
C LEU A 69 -12.88 7.50 -7.38
N ASP A 70 -13.79 8.20 -8.04
CA ASP A 70 -14.73 7.62 -8.99
C ASP A 70 -14.22 7.71 -10.45
N ASP A 71 -13.08 8.36 -10.68
CA ASP A 71 -12.40 8.35 -11.98
C ASP A 71 -11.91 6.94 -12.31
N THR A 72 -12.07 6.57 -13.58
CA THR A 72 -11.55 5.33 -14.13
C THR A 72 -10.10 5.45 -14.56
N VAL A 73 -9.42 4.32 -14.74
CA VAL A 73 -8.08 4.28 -15.36
C VAL A 73 -8.07 5.03 -16.71
N ALA A 74 -9.14 4.90 -17.50
CA ALA A 74 -9.27 5.63 -18.76
C ALA A 74 -9.42 7.14 -18.56
N ASP A 75 -10.22 7.59 -17.59
CA ASP A 75 -10.43 9.02 -17.34
C ASP A 75 -9.10 9.71 -16.98
N VAL A 76 -8.33 9.10 -16.07
CA VAL A 76 -7.00 9.61 -15.70
C VAL A 76 -6.03 9.57 -16.88
N ALA A 77 -6.04 8.51 -17.69
CA ALA A 77 -5.18 8.42 -18.87
C ALA A 77 -5.51 9.50 -19.93
N VAL A 78 -6.79 9.81 -20.11
CA VAL A 78 -7.24 10.87 -21.02
C VAL A 78 -6.79 12.24 -20.52
N GLU A 79 -6.98 12.53 -19.23
CA GLU A 79 -6.61 13.83 -18.65
C GLU A 79 -5.09 14.06 -18.69
N THR A 80 -4.32 13.03 -18.34
CA THR A 80 -2.85 13.12 -18.26
C THR A 80 -2.15 12.90 -19.61
N GLY A 81 -2.83 12.33 -20.60
CA GLY A 81 -2.23 11.91 -21.87
C GLY A 81 -1.26 10.73 -21.75
N HIS A 82 -1.27 10.00 -20.62
CA HIS A 82 -0.38 8.88 -20.35
C HIS A 82 -1.18 7.58 -20.16
N ASP A 83 -0.94 6.61 -21.03
CA ASP A 83 -1.58 5.29 -20.93
C ASP A 83 -1.11 4.53 -19.69
N VAL A 84 -2.06 4.00 -18.92
CA VAL A 84 -1.79 3.10 -17.79
C VAL A 84 -2.37 1.71 -18.08
N ASP A 85 -1.51 0.69 -18.02
CA ASP A 85 -1.92 -0.70 -18.26
C ASP A 85 -2.87 -1.19 -17.16
N GLY A 86 -3.97 -1.82 -17.53
CA GLY A 86 -5.00 -2.30 -16.61
C GLY A 86 -6.41 -2.24 -17.19
N PRO A 87 -7.45 -2.66 -16.45
CA PRO A 87 -8.83 -2.53 -16.89
C PRO A 87 -9.22 -1.06 -16.93
N GLN A 88 -9.50 -0.57 -18.13
CA GLN A 88 -9.74 0.85 -18.40
C GLN A 88 -10.99 1.41 -17.72
N ASP A 89 -11.94 0.54 -17.39
CA ASP A 89 -13.19 0.84 -16.69
C ASP A 89 -13.10 0.69 -15.15
N ALA A 90 -11.97 0.25 -14.59
CA ALA A 90 -11.80 0.16 -13.15
C ALA A 90 -11.60 1.55 -12.54
N THR A 91 -12.31 1.84 -11.45
CA THR A 91 -12.14 3.11 -10.72
C THR A 91 -10.98 3.05 -9.73
N VAL A 92 -10.45 4.22 -9.37
CA VAL A 92 -9.46 4.37 -8.29
C VAL A 92 -9.97 3.73 -6.99
N ARG A 93 -11.24 3.97 -6.64
CA ARG A 93 -11.90 3.39 -5.46
C ARG A 93 -11.92 1.86 -5.50
N GLU A 94 -12.25 1.28 -6.65
CA GLU A 94 -12.31 -0.18 -6.81
C GLU A 94 -10.93 -0.84 -6.69
N LEU A 95 -9.89 -0.20 -7.24
CA LEU A 95 -8.50 -0.65 -7.11
C LEU A 95 -8.05 -0.63 -5.64
N LEU A 96 -8.28 0.50 -4.94
CA LEU A 96 -7.97 0.66 -3.51
C LEU A 96 -8.69 -0.39 -2.65
N ALA A 97 -9.96 -0.67 -2.96
CA ALA A 97 -10.79 -1.59 -2.19
C ALA A 97 -10.57 -3.08 -2.52
N HIS A 98 -9.67 -3.42 -3.45
CA HIS A 98 -9.54 -4.77 -3.99
C HIS A 98 -10.86 -5.32 -4.59
N ALA A 99 -11.67 -4.42 -5.14
CA ALA A 99 -13.00 -4.70 -5.70
C ALA A 99 -13.02 -4.65 -7.23
N SER A 100 -11.94 -4.21 -7.89
CA SER A 100 -11.86 -4.17 -9.37
C SER A 100 -11.80 -5.55 -10.02
N GLY A 101 -11.60 -6.64 -9.27
CA GLY A 101 -11.44 -7.97 -9.85
C GLY A 101 -10.16 -8.16 -10.68
N VAL A 102 -9.19 -7.24 -10.58
CA VAL A 102 -7.83 -7.41 -11.10
C VAL A 102 -7.14 -8.56 -10.38
N GLY A 103 -6.38 -9.36 -11.13
CA GLY A 103 -5.65 -10.52 -10.60
C GLY A 103 -4.62 -10.16 -9.53
N PHE A 104 -4.09 -11.16 -8.82
CA PHE A 104 -3.14 -10.92 -7.73
C PHE A 104 -1.84 -10.25 -8.21
N ARG A 105 -1.27 -10.77 -9.30
CA ARG A 105 -0.03 -10.26 -9.94
C ARG A 105 -0.24 -9.81 -11.39
N GLY A 106 -1.29 -10.31 -12.06
CA GLY A 106 -1.62 -9.89 -13.41
C GLY A 106 -2.50 -8.64 -13.39
N ARG A 107 -2.22 -7.69 -14.29
CA ARG A 107 -3.00 -6.46 -14.47
C ARG A 107 -4.32 -6.69 -15.23
N THR A 108 -4.57 -7.93 -15.65
CA THR A 108 -5.83 -8.33 -16.29
C THR A 108 -6.93 -8.57 -15.26
N ARG A 109 -8.17 -8.24 -15.63
CA ARG A 109 -9.37 -8.54 -14.85
C ARG A 109 -9.67 -10.05 -14.88
N GLU A 110 -9.77 -10.67 -13.70
CA GLU A 110 -10.14 -12.09 -13.54
C GLU A 110 -11.62 -12.28 -13.20
N ARG A 111 -12.26 -11.25 -12.63
CA ARG A 111 -13.68 -11.24 -12.26
C ARG A 111 -14.27 -9.86 -12.51
N ASP A 112 -15.58 -9.80 -12.71
CA ASP A 112 -16.30 -8.55 -12.83
C ASP A 112 -16.14 -7.69 -11.57
N ALA A 113 -16.05 -6.37 -11.76
CA ALA A 113 -15.95 -5.42 -10.67
C ALA A 113 -17.04 -5.66 -9.61
N CYS A 114 -16.69 -5.49 -8.35
CA CYS A 114 -17.59 -5.54 -7.20
C CYS A 114 -18.34 -6.88 -6.99
N THR A 115 -18.03 -7.94 -7.75
CA THR A 115 -18.65 -9.27 -7.57
C THR A 115 -17.89 -10.17 -6.59
N ARG A 116 -16.57 -9.98 -6.48
CA ARG A 116 -15.70 -10.74 -5.58
C ARG A 116 -14.45 -9.92 -5.24
N ARG A 117 -14.11 -9.83 -3.95
CA ARG A 117 -12.82 -9.28 -3.53
C ARG A 117 -11.68 -10.18 -4.00
N ILE A 118 -10.75 -9.62 -4.76
CA ILE A 118 -9.47 -10.24 -5.13
C ILE A 118 -8.36 -9.39 -4.53
N TYR A 119 -7.63 -9.96 -3.57
CA TYR A 119 -6.44 -9.31 -3.04
C TYR A 119 -5.43 -9.15 -4.19
N SER A 120 -5.12 -7.91 -4.55
CA SER A 120 -4.41 -7.59 -5.80
C SER A 120 -3.20 -6.70 -5.54
N SER A 121 -2.00 -7.22 -5.78
CA SER A 121 -0.79 -6.39 -5.81
C SER A 121 -0.74 -5.59 -7.11
N ALA A 122 -1.14 -6.20 -8.23
CA ALA A 122 -1.23 -5.51 -9.53
C ALA A 122 -2.17 -4.28 -9.48
N GLY A 123 -3.28 -4.35 -8.76
CA GLY A 123 -4.17 -3.20 -8.56
C GLY A 123 -3.49 -2.01 -7.87
N PHE A 124 -2.55 -2.27 -6.97
CA PHE A 124 -1.75 -1.24 -6.31
C PHE A 124 -0.62 -0.70 -7.19
N GLU A 125 -0.09 -1.51 -8.10
CA GLU A 125 0.85 -1.06 -9.13
C GLU A 125 0.14 -0.13 -10.13
N ILE A 126 -1.09 -0.46 -10.53
CA ILE A 126 -1.94 0.42 -11.35
C ILE A 126 -2.12 1.78 -10.65
N LEU A 127 -2.49 1.78 -9.37
CA LEU A 127 -2.65 3.03 -8.61
C LEU A 127 -1.36 3.88 -8.56
N ALA A 128 -0.20 3.24 -8.39
CA ALA A 128 1.08 3.95 -8.39
C ALA A 128 1.40 4.56 -9.76
N ASP A 129 1.04 3.88 -10.85
CA ASP A 129 1.20 4.39 -12.20
C ASP A 129 0.25 5.56 -12.49
N LEU A 130 -1.01 5.51 -12.02
CA LEU A 130 -1.95 6.64 -12.12
C LEU A 130 -1.42 7.90 -11.42
N VAL A 131 -0.86 7.74 -10.22
CA VAL A 131 -0.20 8.84 -9.51
C VAL A 131 0.98 9.36 -10.33
N SER A 132 1.86 8.48 -10.82
CA SER A 132 3.03 8.87 -11.63
C SER A 132 2.63 9.62 -12.90
N ALA A 133 1.58 9.18 -13.58
CA ALA A 133 1.04 9.83 -14.78
C ALA A 133 0.59 11.27 -14.48
N THR A 134 0.03 11.50 -13.28
CA THR A 134 -0.49 12.83 -12.92
C THR A 134 0.60 13.79 -12.47
N VAL A 135 1.60 13.29 -11.73
CA VAL A 135 2.68 14.13 -11.17
C VAL A 135 3.88 14.27 -12.12
N GLY A 136 3.86 13.56 -13.25
CA GLY A 136 4.92 13.59 -14.25
C GLY A 136 5.16 14.97 -14.86
N GLU A 137 4.14 15.84 -14.90
CA GLU A 137 4.27 17.22 -15.40
C GLU A 137 5.23 18.09 -14.57
N VAL A 138 5.48 17.70 -13.31
CA VAL A 138 6.40 18.38 -12.40
C VAL A 138 7.66 17.55 -12.11
N ASP A 139 8.04 16.66 -13.04
CA ASP A 139 9.23 15.81 -12.99
C ASP A 139 9.31 14.91 -11.73
N LEU A 140 8.16 14.46 -11.23
CA LEU A 140 8.07 13.48 -10.14
C LEU A 140 7.67 12.09 -10.66
N ASP A 141 8.12 11.06 -9.95
CA ASP A 141 7.57 9.70 -10.04
C ASP A 141 6.78 9.38 -8.75
N PHE A 142 6.17 8.20 -8.70
CA PHE A 142 5.44 7.75 -7.51
C PHE A 142 6.30 7.83 -6.22
N ALA A 143 7.57 7.44 -6.27
CA ALA A 143 8.43 7.42 -5.08
C ALA A 143 8.77 8.83 -4.59
N GLY A 144 9.03 9.75 -5.53
CA GLY A 144 9.25 11.17 -5.25
C GLY A 144 8.01 11.81 -4.63
N TYR A 145 6.84 11.57 -5.22
CA TYR A 145 5.58 12.08 -4.70
C TYR A 145 5.21 11.48 -3.34
N ALA A 146 5.38 10.17 -3.14
CA ALA A 146 5.13 9.51 -1.85
C ALA A 146 6.01 10.09 -0.74
N ARG A 147 7.30 10.37 -0.99
CA ARG A 147 8.19 11.01 -0.01
C ARG A 147 7.81 12.45 0.33
N ALA A 148 7.15 13.15 -0.59
CA ALA A 148 6.73 14.54 -0.39
C ALA A 148 5.42 14.65 0.40
N THR A 149 4.60 13.58 0.42
CA THR A 149 3.21 13.62 0.92
C THR A 149 2.95 12.70 2.12
N VAL A 150 3.84 11.75 2.40
CA VAL A 150 3.71 10.74 3.48
C VAL A 150 4.94 10.76 4.39
#